data_AF-A0A2I3BZI8-F1
#
_entry.id   AF-A0A2I3BZI8-F1
#
_cell.length_a   1.000
_cell.length_b   1.000
_cell.length_c   1.000
_cell.angle_alpha   90.00
_cell.angle_beta   90.00
_cell.angle_gamma   90.00
#
_symmetry.space_group_name_H-M   'P 1'
#
loop_
_entity.id
_entity.type
_entity.pdbx_description
1 polymer ?
#
loop_
_entity_poly.entity_id
_entity_poly.type
_entity_poly.pdbx_seq_one_letter_code
_entity_poly.pdbx_strand_id
1 'polypeptide(L)'
;MFGEMGIGNTSSASALLSALSSLDIDYCVGVGTGINQQQLSRKYKLVAQGVNRCRGLDTKAILAQVGGFEIVQIVGAFLEAKRLKTPVLVDGFIVSVAAYIATLLDEETREYMLFAHRSEENGHKFVLEHLKAEPLLDLGLRLGEGTGAALALPLLKAAAQFYNKMASFESAGVTV
;
A
#
# COMPACT_ATOMS: atom_id res chain seq x y z
N MET A 1 4.55 6.17 -9.25
CA MET A 1 3.34 5.42 -8.86
C MET A 1 3.61 3.96 -9.08
N PHE A 2 3.08 3.09 -8.24
CA PHE A 2 3.26 1.65 -8.38
C PHE A 2 1.92 0.94 -8.43
N GLY A 3 1.88 -0.08 -9.28
CA GLY A 3 0.83 -1.08 -9.36
C GLY A 3 1.48 -2.45 -9.31
N GLU A 4 0.65 -3.46 -9.14
CA GLU A 4 1.08 -4.86 -9.13
C GLU A 4 0.16 -5.66 -10.05
N MET A 5 0.63 -6.84 -10.47
CA MET A 5 -0.22 -7.80 -11.14
C MET A 5 0.32 -9.19 -10.82
N GLY A 6 -0.49 -9.99 -10.13
CA GLY A 6 -0.11 -11.35 -9.74
C GLY A 6 -1.29 -12.16 -9.23
N ILE A 7 -1.65 -13.23 -9.93
CA ILE A 7 -2.76 -14.08 -9.48
C ILE A 7 -2.38 -14.74 -8.14
N GLY A 8 -3.17 -14.44 -7.10
CA GLY A 8 -3.01 -14.99 -5.76
C GLY A 8 -2.16 -14.15 -4.81
N ASN A 9 -1.57 -13.04 -5.26
CA ASN A 9 -0.67 -12.21 -4.47
C ASN A 9 -1.34 -11.49 -3.29
N THR A 10 -2.68 -11.38 -3.26
CA THR A 10 -3.41 -10.97 -2.05
C THR A 10 -3.13 -11.92 -0.88
N SER A 11 -2.83 -13.20 -1.13
CA SER A 11 -2.43 -14.15 -0.08
C SER A 11 -1.03 -13.86 0.43
N SER A 12 -0.08 -13.55 -0.46
CA SER A 12 1.28 -13.15 -0.08
C SER A 12 1.27 -11.84 0.70
N ALA A 13 0.51 -10.84 0.26
CA ALA A 13 0.34 -9.58 0.99
C ALA A 13 -0.28 -9.80 2.39
N SER A 14 -1.31 -10.65 2.52
CA SER A 14 -1.88 -11.02 3.81
C SER A 14 -0.87 -11.75 4.71
N ALA A 15 -0.06 -12.66 4.16
CA ALA A 15 0.96 -13.39 4.90
C ALA A 15 2.06 -12.45 5.41
N LEU A 16 2.55 -11.55 4.55
CA LEU A 16 3.53 -10.54 4.92
C LEU A 16 3.01 -9.62 6.02
N LEU A 17 1.79 -9.10 5.87
CA LEU A 17 1.19 -8.23 6.87
C LEU A 17 1.03 -8.94 8.22
N SER A 18 0.54 -10.19 8.22
CA SER A 18 0.35 -10.96 9.47
C SER A 18 1.67 -11.44 10.10
N ALA A 19 2.73 -11.64 9.31
CA ALA A 19 4.03 -12.04 9.83
C ALA A 19 4.85 -10.87 10.40
N LEU A 20 4.63 -9.65 9.87
CA LEU A 20 5.43 -8.46 10.20
C LEU A 20 4.72 -7.48 11.14
N SER A 21 3.39 -7.55 11.23
CA SER A 21 2.60 -6.75 12.18
C SER A 21 2.19 -7.57 13.40
N SER A 22 1.54 -6.91 14.36
CA SER A 22 0.90 -7.57 15.51
C SER A 22 -0.51 -8.09 15.21
N LEU A 23 -0.95 -8.07 13.95
CA LEU A 23 -2.31 -8.46 13.60
C LEU A 23 -2.49 -9.98 13.52
N ASP A 24 -3.65 -10.41 14.00
CA ASP A 24 -4.16 -11.74 13.70
C ASP A 24 -4.45 -11.90 12.21
N ILE A 25 -4.29 -13.13 11.74
CA ILE A 25 -4.47 -13.48 10.33
C ILE A 25 -5.87 -13.14 9.81
N ASP A 26 -6.88 -13.21 10.68
CA ASP A 26 -8.29 -12.89 10.40
C ASP A 26 -8.51 -11.42 10.02
N TYR A 27 -7.63 -10.52 10.47
CA TYR A 27 -7.65 -9.12 10.05
C TYR A 27 -6.89 -8.89 8.74
N CYS A 28 -6.00 -9.80 8.36
CA CYS A 28 -5.13 -9.65 7.19
C CYS A 28 -5.71 -10.31 5.93
N VAL A 29 -6.50 -11.37 6.07
CA VAL A 29 -7.00 -12.18 4.95
C VAL A 29 -8.41 -11.73 4.55
N GLY A 30 -8.54 -11.17 3.35
CA GLY A 30 -9.83 -10.93 2.72
C GLY A 30 -10.10 -11.76 1.47
N VAL A 31 -11.25 -11.48 0.86
CA VAL A 31 -11.77 -12.21 -0.31
C VAL A 31 -11.03 -11.91 -1.61
N GLY A 32 -10.23 -10.83 -1.66
CA GLY A 32 -9.47 -10.45 -2.85
C GLY A 32 -10.37 -10.31 -4.07
N THR A 33 -10.12 -11.13 -5.09
CA THR A 33 -10.87 -11.14 -6.37
C THR A 33 -12.30 -11.70 -6.27
N GLY A 34 -12.88 -11.78 -5.07
CA GLY A 34 -14.26 -12.27 -4.86
C GLY A 34 -14.36 -13.79 -4.74
N ILE A 35 -13.39 -14.43 -4.08
CA ILE A 35 -13.40 -15.89 -3.86
C ILE A 35 -14.58 -16.34 -2.99
N ASN A 36 -15.03 -17.59 -3.17
CA ASN A 36 -16.09 -18.18 -2.37
C ASN A 36 -15.59 -18.62 -0.97
N GLN A 37 -16.51 -19.02 -0.08
CA GLN A 37 -16.18 -19.37 1.30
C GLN A 37 -15.23 -20.57 1.46
N GLN A 38 -15.32 -21.56 0.57
CA GLN A 38 -14.41 -22.71 0.60
C GLN A 38 -13.00 -22.30 0.21
N GLN A 39 -12.88 -21.47 -0.83
CA GLN A 39 -11.61 -20.89 -1.26
C GLN A 39 -11.02 -19.97 -0.18
N LEU A 40 -11.85 -19.17 0.49
CA LEU A 40 -11.43 -18.33 1.59
C LEU A 40 -10.88 -19.17 2.75
N SER A 41 -11.59 -20.21 3.18
CA SER A 41 -11.09 -21.14 4.21
C SER A 41 -9.75 -21.80 3.82
N ARG A 42 -9.58 -22.15 2.54
CA ARG A 42 -8.30 -22.66 2.04
C ARG A 42 -7.20 -21.60 2.07
N LYS A 43 -7.50 -20.36 1.64
CA LYS A 43 -6.58 -19.22 1.69
C LYS A 43 -6.10 -18.99 3.12
N TYR A 44 -7.00 -18.97 4.09
CA TYR A 44 -6.68 -18.87 5.52
C TYR A 44 -5.66 -19.91 5.96
N LYS A 45 -5.92 -21.19 5.69
CA LYS A 45 -5.01 -22.29 6.06
C LYS A 45 -3.63 -22.14 5.43
N LEU A 46 -3.57 -21.77 4.15
CA LEU A 46 -2.30 -21.60 3.41
C LEU A 46 -1.50 -20.42 3.95
N VAL A 47 -2.16 -19.28 4.19
CA VAL A 47 -1.50 -18.09 4.76
C VAL A 47 -1.00 -18.40 6.17
N ALA A 48 -1.80 -19.06 7.01
CA ALA A 48 -1.39 -19.46 8.36
C ALA A 48 -0.16 -20.37 8.35
N GLN A 49 -0.13 -21.36 7.44
CA GLN A 49 1.02 -22.24 7.27
C GLN A 49 2.28 -21.46 6.87
N GLY A 50 2.17 -20.50 5.95
CA GLY A 50 3.28 -19.63 5.56
C GLY A 50 3.81 -18.81 6.74
N VAL A 51 2.91 -18.09 7.42
CA VAL A 51 3.25 -17.23 8.57
C VAL A 51 3.92 -18.03 9.68
N ASN A 52 3.41 -19.22 10.02
CA ASN A 52 4.00 -20.06 11.07
C ASN A 52 5.44 -20.51 10.78
N ARG A 53 5.86 -20.56 9.51
CA ARG A 53 7.24 -20.92 9.15
C ARG A 53 8.23 -19.76 9.28
N CYS A 54 7.77 -18.51 9.18
CA CYS A 54 8.65 -17.35 9.10
C CYS A 54 8.44 -16.31 10.21
N ARG A 55 7.42 -16.46 11.05
CA ARG A 55 7.15 -15.54 12.16
C ARG A 55 8.37 -15.45 13.09
N GLY A 56 8.78 -14.22 13.38
CA GLY A 56 9.95 -13.94 14.22
C GLY A 56 11.30 -13.92 13.49
N LEU A 57 11.33 -14.22 12.18
CA LEU A 57 12.51 -13.96 11.36
C LEU A 57 12.63 -12.46 11.04
N ASP A 58 13.79 -12.05 10.52
CA ASP A 58 13.97 -10.67 10.05
C ASP A 58 13.11 -10.36 8.81
N THR A 59 12.88 -9.08 8.56
CA THR A 59 12.00 -8.60 7.48
C THR A 59 12.38 -9.13 6.10
N LYS A 60 13.67 -9.26 5.79
CA LYS A 60 14.13 -9.75 4.48
C LYS A 60 13.93 -11.26 4.37
N ALA A 61 14.18 -12.01 5.43
CA ALA A 61 13.89 -13.43 5.49
C ALA A 61 12.38 -13.71 5.34
N ILE A 62 11.52 -12.90 5.97
CA ILE A 62 10.06 -13.02 5.81
C ILE A 62 9.64 -12.73 4.37
N LEU A 63 10.16 -11.67 3.75
CA LEU A 63 9.93 -11.37 2.32
C LEU A 63 10.32 -12.56 1.42
N ALA A 64 11.43 -13.23 1.70
CA ALA A 64 11.88 -14.39 0.94
C ALA A 64 11.01 -15.65 1.16
N GLN A 65 10.37 -15.79 2.33
CA GLN A 65 9.59 -16.98 2.70
C GLN A 65 8.13 -16.94 2.22
N VAL A 66 7.49 -15.76 2.30
CA VAL A 66 6.05 -15.62 2.05
C VAL A 66 5.67 -14.43 1.15
N GLY A 67 6.67 -13.72 0.62
CA GLY A 67 6.42 -12.61 -0.31
C GLY A 67 6.15 -13.04 -1.75
N GLY A 68 6.17 -12.06 -2.65
CA GLY A 68 6.10 -12.22 -4.10
C GLY A 68 7.13 -11.29 -4.76
N PHE A 69 7.61 -11.64 -5.94
CA PHE A 69 8.64 -10.85 -6.64
C PHE A 69 8.17 -9.42 -6.90
N GLU A 70 6.92 -9.26 -7.28
CA GLU A 70 6.26 -7.98 -7.51
C GLU A 70 6.20 -7.12 -6.23
N ILE A 71 5.93 -7.73 -5.08
CA ILE A 71 5.90 -7.03 -3.79
C ILE A 71 7.32 -6.60 -3.40
N VAL A 72 8.30 -7.50 -3.50
CA VAL A 72 9.71 -7.22 -3.20
C VAL A 72 10.26 -6.11 -4.12
N GLN A 73 9.89 -6.12 -5.40
CA GLN A 73 10.24 -5.07 -6.35
C GLN A 73 9.69 -3.72 -5.89
N ILE A 74 8.42 -3.66 -5.48
CA ILE A 74 7.79 -2.42 -5.02
C ILE A 74 8.45 -1.91 -3.73
N VAL A 75 8.77 -2.80 -2.78
CA VAL A 75 9.53 -2.44 -1.56
C VAL A 75 10.86 -1.78 -1.94
N GLY A 76 11.63 -2.40 -2.85
CA GLY A 76 12.88 -1.85 -3.34
C GLY A 76 12.70 -0.50 -4.04
N ALA A 77 11.63 -0.35 -4.82
CA ALA A 77 11.34 0.89 -5.52
C ALA A 77 10.94 2.04 -4.57
N PHE A 78 10.30 1.74 -3.43
CA PHE A 78 10.02 2.72 -2.39
C PHE A 78 11.28 3.19 -1.65
N LEU A 79 12.19 2.26 -1.33
CA LEU A 79 13.50 2.60 -0.76
C LEU A 79 14.28 3.51 -1.71
N GLU A 80 14.25 3.21 -3.01
CA GLU A 80 14.93 4.01 -4.03
C GLU A 80 14.25 5.37 -4.25
N ALA A 81 12.92 5.44 -4.19
CA ALA A 81 12.19 6.70 -4.28
C ALA A 81 12.61 7.69 -3.19
N LYS A 82 12.82 7.21 -1.96
CA LYS A 82 13.40 8.00 -0.87
C LYS A 82 14.82 8.47 -1.19
N ARG A 83 15.69 7.59 -1.69
CA ARG A 83 17.06 7.95 -2.10
C ARG A 83 17.08 9.05 -3.15
N LEU A 84 16.13 9.01 -4.09
CA LEU A 84 15.94 9.98 -5.16
C LEU A 84 15.09 11.19 -4.76
N LYS A 85 14.63 11.26 -3.51
CA LYS A 85 13.73 12.29 -2.98
C LYS A 85 12.49 12.52 -3.85
N THR A 86 11.94 11.44 -4.40
CA THR A 86 10.85 11.48 -5.37
C THR A 86 9.57 10.95 -4.74
N PRO A 87 8.50 11.77 -4.63
CA PRO A 87 7.22 11.30 -4.12
C PRO A 87 6.62 10.18 -4.98
N VAL A 88 5.97 9.22 -4.33
CA VAL A 88 5.36 8.06 -4.97
C VAL A 88 3.93 7.88 -4.52
N LEU A 89 3.06 7.51 -5.46
CA LEU A 89 1.68 7.13 -5.17
C LEU A 89 1.60 5.64 -4.87
N VAL A 90 1.03 5.34 -3.70
CA VAL A 90 0.67 4.02 -3.18
C VAL A 90 -0.78 3.75 -3.56
N ASP A 91 -1.03 2.61 -4.20
CA ASP A 91 -2.34 2.24 -4.75
C ASP A 91 -3.23 1.55 -3.70
N GLY A 92 -3.60 0.27 -3.91
CA GLY A 92 -4.43 -0.51 -3.01
C GLY A 92 -3.64 -1.37 -2.02
N PHE A 93 -4.36 -2.35 -1.43
CA PHE A 93 -3.87 -3.18 -0.32
C PHE A 93 -2.45 -3.74 -0.50
N ILE A 94 -2.14 -4.36 -1.64
CA ILE A 94 -0.84 -5.04 -1.85
C ILE A 94 0.30 -4.03 -1.91
N VAL A 95 0.09 -2.91 -2.63
CA VAL A 95 1.07 -1.82 -2.73
C VAL A 95 1.25 -1.14 -1.37
N SER A 96 0.18 -1.01 -0.58
CA SER A 96 0.24 -0.52 0.80
C SER A 96 1.01 -1.48 1.72
N VAL A 97 0.85 -2.79 1.60
CA VAL A 97 1.69 -3.75 2.34
C VAL A 97 3.17 -3.59 1.97
N ALA A 98 3.49 -3.40 0.69
CA ALA A 98 4.87 -3.09 0.28
C ALA A 98 5.37 -1.78 0.91
N ALA A 99 4.52 -0.76 0.99
CA ALA A 99 4.85 0.51 1.64
C ALA A 99 5.16 0.32 3.13
N TYR A 100 4.32 -0.43 3.84
CA TYR A 100 4.55 -0.80 5.24
C TYR A 100 5.90 -1.50 5.42
N ILE A 101 6.21 -2.49 4.58
CA ILE A 101 7.48 -3.22 4.68
C ILE A 101 8.68 -2.33 4.40
N ALA A 102 8.59 -1.41 3.44
CA ALA A 102 9.64 -0.43 3.20
C ALA A 102 9.91 0.43 4.44
N THR A 103 8.88 0.83 5.17
CA THR A 103 9.05 1.58 6.44
C THR A 103 9.67 0.76 7.58
N LEU A 104 9.51 -0.57 7.57
CA LEU A 104 10.21 -1.44 8.51
C LEU A 104 11.72 -1.57 8.20
N LEU A 105 12.12 -1.32 6.95
CA LEU A 105 13.52 -1.35 6.51
C LEU A 105 14.19 0.02 6.63
N ASP A 106 13.44 1.09 6.37
CA ASP A 106 13.87 2.48 6.49
C ASP A 106 12.63 3.37 6.74
N GLU A 107 12.46 3.83 7.97
CA GLU A 107 11.29 4.59 8.42
C GLU A 107 11.07 5.89 7.62
N GLU A 108 12.16 6.54 7.20
CA GLU A 108 12.12 7.80 6.44
C GLU A 108 11.49 7.63 5.05
N THR A 109 11.36 6.40 4.54
CA THR A 109 10.66 6.16 3.28
C THR A 109 9.21 6.63 3.31
N ARG A 110 8.60 6.66 4.50
CA ARG A 110 7.21 7.12 4.68
C ARG A 110 6.98 8.54 4.20
N GLU A 111 7.97 9.43 4.32
CA GLU A 111 7.86 10.85 3.93
C GLU A 111 7.62 11.04 2.43
N TYR A 112 7.97 10.05 1.62
CA TYR A 112 7.85 10.12 0.16
C TYR A 112 6.57 9.44 -0.35
N MET A 113 5.73 8.89 0.54
CA MET A 113 4.55 8.11 0.15
C MET A 113 3.27 8.94 0.26
N LEU A 114 2.55 8.99 -0.86
CA LEU A 114 1.20 9.56 -0.98
C LEU A 114 0.22 8.41 -1.25
N PHE A 115 -0.92 8.39 -0.56
CA PHE A 115 -1.85 7.27 -0.63
C PHE A 115 -3.04 7.62 -1.54
N ALA A 116 -3.24 6.81 -2.57
CA ALA A 116 -4.18 7.13 -3.63
C ALA A 116 -5.63 6.93 -3.21
N HIS A 117 -5.96 5.76 -2.65
CA HIS A 117 -7.34 5.45 -2.29
C HIS A 117 -7.46 4.52 -1.09
N ARG A 118 -8.65 4.52 -0.47
CA ARG A 118 -9.06 3.50 0.50
C ARG A 118 -9.71 2.32 -0.22
N SER A 119 -9.36 1.09 0.19
CA SER A 119 -10.10 -0.12 -0.20
C SER A 119 -10.87 -0.69 0.99
N GLU A 120 -11.81 -1.59 0.73
CA GLU A 120 -12.58 -2.26 1.79
C GLU A 120 -11.84 -3.37 2.54
N GLU A 121 -10.67 -3.79 2.07
CA GLU A 121 -9.82 -4.78 2.75
C GLU A 121 -9.37 -4.28 4.15
N ASN A 122 -9.70 -5.03 5.20
CA ASN A 122 -9.35 -4.67 6.59
C ASN A 122 -7.85 -4.45 6.78
N GLY A 123 -7.03 -5.30 6.15
CA GLY A 123 -5.57 -5.14 6.17
C GLY A 123 -5.11 -3.82 5.57
N HIS A 124 -5.81 -3.28 4.57
CA HIS A 124 -5.47 -1.97 4.01
C HIS A 124 -5.79 -0.84 4.99
N LYS A 125 -6.95 -0.91 5.66
CA LYS A 125 -7.35 0.08 6.68
C LYS A 125 -6.31 0.15 7.81
N PHE A 126 -5.83 -1.00 8.29
CA PHE A 126 -4.75 -1.06 9.27
C PHE A 126 -3.47 -0.39 8.76
N VAL A 127 -3.02 -0.71 7.54
CA VAL A 127 -1.79 -0.13 7.01
C VAL A 127 -1.90 1.39 6.90
N LEU A 128 -3.05 1.90 6.44
CA LEU A 128 -3.29 3.35 6.36
C LEU A 128 -3.20 3.99 7.76
N GLU A 129 -3.84 3.40 8.76
CA GLU A 129 -3.80 3.90 10.14
C GLU A 129 -2.38 3.85 10.72
N HIS A 130 -1.70 2.71 10.58
CA HIS A 130 -0.34 2.51 11.09
C HIS A 130 0.65 3.50 10.49
N LEU A 131 0.52 3.76 9.18
CA LEU A 131 1.35 4.72 8.48
C LEU A 131 0.81 6.16 8.60
N LYS A 132 -0.23 6.43 9.40
CA LYS A 132 -0.86 7.76 9.52
C LYS A 132 -1.15 8.38 8.15
N ALA A 133 -1.66 7.56 7.25
CA ALA A 133 -1.90 7.90 5.85
C ALA A 133 -3.36 8.31 5.66
N GLU A 134 -3.55 9.47 5.02
CA GLU A 134 -4.85 9.94 4.56
C GLU A 134 -4.96 9.69 3.05
N PRO A 135 -5.79 8.74 2.60
CA PRO A 135 -5.94 8.46 1.18
C PRO A 135 -6.72 9.59 0.49
N LEU A 136 -6.32 9.93 -0.74
CA LEU A 136 -6.94 11.01 -1.53
C LEU A 136 -8.36 10.68 -2.02
N LEU A 137 -8.68 9.40 -2.17
CA LEU A 137 -9.93 8.92 -2.76
C LEU A 137 -10.57 7.83 -1.89
N ASP A 138 -11.90 7.80 -1.87
CA ASP A 138 -12.67 6.69 -1.31
C ASP A 138 -13.82 6.32 -2.26
N LEU A 139 -13.49 5.44 -3.21
CA LEU A 139 -14.37 5.08 -4.34
C LEU A 139 -14.71 3.58 -4.36
N GLY A 140 -14.41 2.84 -3.27
CA GLY A 140 -14.65 1.39 -3.19
C GLY A 140 -13.80 0.56 -4.17
N LEU A 141 -12.64 1.07 -4.60
CA LEU A 141 -11.76 0.37 -5.55
C LEU A 141 -11.09 -0.85 -4.92
N ARG A 142 -10.94 -1.91 -5.72
CA ARG A 142 -10.35 -3.20 -5.31
C ARG A 142 -9.66 -3.96 -6.45
N LEU A 143 -9.37 -3.28 -7.55
CA LEU A 143 -8.75 -3.89 -8.73
C LEU A 143 -7.24 -4.09 -8.53
N GLY A 144 -6.56 -3.09 -7.97
CA GLY A 144 -5.10 -3.06 -7.94
C GLY A 144 -4.54 -2.47 -9.23
N GLU A 145 -3.41 -3.00 -9.70
CA GLU A 145 -2.75 -2.61 -10.96
C GLU A 145 -2.31 -1.13 -11.02
N GLY A 146 -2.36 -0.39 -9.91
CA GLY A 146 -2.02 1.04 -9.89
C GLY A 146 -3.18 1.93 -10.36
N THR A 147 -4.39 1.39 -10.46
CA THR A 147 -5.56 2.10 -11.01
C THR A 147 -6.03 3.25 -10.13
N GLY A 148 -6.06 3.07 -8.80
CA GLY A 148 -6.33 4.16 -7.87
C GLY A 148 -5.23 5.23 -7.92
N ALA A 149 -3.97 4.83 -8.01
CA ALA A 149 -2.85 5.76 -8.20
C ALA A 149 -2.97 6.57 -9.50
N ALA A 150 -3.37 5.95 -10.60
CA ALA A 150 -3.63 6.65 -11.86
C ALA A 150 -4.78 7.67 -11.71
N LEU A 151 -5.86 7.30 -11.02
CA LEU A 151 -7.00 8.19 -10.75
C LEU A 151 -6.66 9.35 -9.81
N ALA A 152 -5.74 9.15 -8.86
CA ALA A 152 -5.34 10.18 -7.90
C ALA A 152 -4.31 11.18 -8.47
N LEU A 153 -3.55 10.81 -9.50
CA LEU A 153 -2.50 11.66 -10.08
C LEU A 153 -2.99 13.05 -10.54
N PRO A 154 -4.16 13.21 -11.19
CA PRO A 154 -4.69 14.52 -11.52
C PRO A 154 -4.89 15.44 -10.32
N LEU A 155 -5.25 14.91 -9.15
CA LEU A 155 -5.42 15.72 -7.93
C LEU A 155 -4.08 16.29 -7.45
N LEU A 156 -3.01 15.48 -7.49
CA LEU A 156 -1.66 15.96 -7.16
C LEU A 156 -1.19 17.04 -8.14
N LYS A 157 -1.47 16.86 -9.43
CA LYS A 157 -1.15 17.87 -10.44
C LYS A 157 -1.92 19.16 -10.18
N ALA A 158 -3.21 19.08 -9.85
CA ALA A 158 -4.02 20.25 -9.53
C ALA A 158 -3.47 20.99 -8.30
N ALA A 159 -3.14 20.27 -7.22
CA ALA A 159 -2.54 20.86 -6.02
C ALA A 159 -1.22 21.59 -6.34
N ALA A 160 -0.34 20.98 -7.12
CA ALA A 160 0.89 21.61 -7.56
C ALA A 160 0.64 22.85 -8.44
N GLN A 161 -0.37 22.82 -9.32
CA GLN A 161 -0.73 23.98 -10.14
C GLN A 161 -1.31 25.12 -9.29
N PHE A 162 -2.18 24.83 -8.31
CA PHE A 162 -2.70 25.85 -7.41
C PHE A 162 -1.58 26.56 -6.67
N TYR A 163 -0.62 25.81 -6.12
CA TYR A 163 0.52 26.41 -5.43
C TYR A 163 1.38 27.30 -6.35
N ASN A 164 1.62 26.88 -7.59
CA ASN A 164 2.57 27.55 -8.47
C ASN A 164 1.98 28.63 -9.39
N LYS A 165 0.66 28.60 -9.62
CA LYS A 165 0.00 29.41 -10.66
C LYS A 165 -1.18 30.23 -10.16
N MET A 166 -1.73 29.95 -8.98
CA MET A 166 -2.82 30.75 -8.46
C MET A 166 -2.30 32.14 -8.07
N ALA A 167 -3.03 33.17 -8.49
CA ALA A 167 -2.73 34.54 -8.15
C ALA A 167 -2.76 34.74 -6.62
N SER A 168 -1.82 35.50 -6.07
CA SER A 168 -1.91 36.01 -4.71
C SER A 168 -3.05 37.02 -4.59
N PHE A 169 -3.56 37.24 -3.37
CA PHE A 169 -4.55 38.28 -3.09
C PHE A 169 -4.14 39.65 -3.64
N GLU A 170 -2.88 40.02 -3.44
CA GLU A 170 -2.28 41.25 -3.98
C GLU A 170 -2.36 41.31 -5.51
N SER A 171 -1.89 40.26 -6.20
CA SER A 171 -1.89 40.21 -7.68
C SER A 171 -3.30 40.14 -8.29
N ALA A 172 -4.27 39.65 -7.52
CA ALA A 172 -5.68 39.58 -7.92
C ALA A 172 -6.49 40.84 -7.54
N GLY A 173 -5.88 41.80 -6.83
CA GLY A 173 -6.58 43.00 -6.35
C GLY A 173 -7.66 42.72 -5.30
N VAL A 174 -7.54 41.60 -4.56
CA VAL A 174 -8.52 41.20 -3.56
C VAL A 174 -8.08 41.71 -2.18
N THR A 175 -8.94 42.45 -1.51
CA THR A 175 -8.75 42.91 -0.12
C THR A 175 -9.60 42.04 0.80
N VAL A 176 -9.00 41.51 1.87
CA VAL A 176 -9.65 40.62 2.87
C VAL A 176 -9.71 41.32 4.21
#